data_AF-A0A9E3PDW1-F1
#
_entry.id   AF-A0A9E3PDW1-F1
#
_cell.length_a   1.000
_cell.length_b   1.000
_cell.length_c   1.000
_cell.angle_alpha   90.00
_cell.angle_beta   90.00
_cell.angle_gamma   90.00
#
_symmetry.space_group_name_H-M   'P 1'
#
loop_
_entity.id
_entity.type
_entity.pdbx_description
1 polymer ?
#
loop_
_entity_poly.entity_id
_entity_poly.type
_entity_poly.pdbx_seq_one_letter_code
_entity_poly.pdbx_strand_id
1 'polypeptide(L)'
;MTDHAEEIDQAAVAVFFDLLIPGSSAAEPTGSWPSASEALADDDDVWMSLDAASRAWLGASAKLIARTPGHQRVAAMAALERAEPVPFNLVVQAVYGAYYSAPLVARPIRALAERGPVEPSPYFDPSLVRRVVETQAGRRRL
;
A
#
# COMPACT_ATOMS: atom_id res chain seq x y z
N MET A 1 8.60 25.56 24.64
CA MET A 1 8.56 24.09 24.48
C MET A 1 8.34 23.84 23.01
N THR A 2 9.41 23.85 22.24
CA THR A 2 9.38 23.67 20.79
C THR A 2 9.11 22.19 20.55
N ASP A 3 7.94 21.90 20.00
CA ASP A 3 7.54 20.59 19.52
C ASP A 3 8.49 20.22 18.39
N HIS A 4 9.58 19.51 18.72
CA HIS A 4 10.47 18.92 17.74
C HIS A 4 9.69 17.76 17.11
N ALA A 5 8.83 18.09 16.15
CA ALA A 5 8.28 17.11 15.23
C ALA A 5 9.48 16.35 14.67
N GLU A 6 9.63 15.11 15.11
CA GLU A 6 10.75 14.26 14.72
C GLU A 6 10.71 14.16 13.20
N GLU A 7 11.74 14.70 12.54
CA GLU A 7 11.82 14.68 11.08
C GLU A 7 11.82 13.21 10.63
N ILE A 8 10.78 12.84 9.88
CA ILE A 8 10.60 11.49 9.37
C ILE A 8 11.67 11.26 8.30
N ASP A 9 12.52 10.26 8.53
CA ASP A 9 13.53 9.84 7.58
C ASP A 9 12.87 9.11 6.41
N GLN A 10 12.56 9.86 5.35
CA GLN A 10 11.86 9.34 4.17
C GLN A 10 12.62 8.20 3.48
N ALA A 11 13.95 8.21 3.51
CA ALA A 11 14.75 7.13 2.94
C ALA A 11 14.60 5.84 3.76
N ALA A 12 14.55 5.94 5.09
CA ALA A 12 14.29 4.79 5.95
C ALA A 12 12.87 4.23 5.74
N VAL A 13 11.86 5.11 5.58
CA VAL A 13 10.48 4.72 5.30
C VAL A 13 10.36 4.01 3.95
N ALA A 14 11.04 4.51 2.91
CA ALA A 14 11.09 3.86 1.61
C ALA A 14 11.59 2.40 1.71
N VAL A 15 12.67 2.16 2.48
CA VAL A 15 13.17 0.79 2.71
C VAL A 15 12.13 -0.08 3.42
N PHE A 16 11.41 0.48 4.40
CA PHE A 16 10.36 -0.25 5.11
C PHE A 16 9.22 -0.64 4.17
N PHE A 17 8.76 0.30 3.32
CA PHE A 17 7.70 0.09 2.35
C PHE A 17 8.10 -0.94 1.29
N ASP A 18 9.31 -0.86 0.75
CA ASP A 18 9.80 -1.81 -0.26
C ASP A 18 9.97 -3.23 0.29
N LEU A 19 10.13 -3.41 1.59
CA LEU A 19 10.09 -4.75 2.19
C LEU A 19 8.68 -5.32 2.27
N LEU A 20 7.66 -4.46 2.38
CA LEU A 20 6.26 -4.89 2.35
C LEU A 20 5.79 -5.18 0.93
N ILE A 21 6.18 -4.34 -0.02
CA ILE A 21 5.81 -4.42 -1.44
C ILE A 21 7.05 -4.07 -2.28
N PRO A 22 7.91 -5.06 -2.59
CA PRO A 22 9.18 -4.83 -3.29
C PRO A 22 9.04 -4.46 -4.77
N GLY A 23 7.83 -4.55 -5.31
CA GLY A 23 7.60 -4.49 -6.76
C GLY A 23 8.06 -5.77 -7.46
N SER A 24 8.11 -5.72 -8.78
CA SER A 24 8.65 -6.80 -9.61
C SER A 24 9.41 -6.24 -10.79
N SER A 25 10.43 -6.98 -11.23
CA SER A 25 11.24 -6.58 -12.37
C SER A 25 10.52 -6.87 -13.69
N ALA A 26 10.86 -6.11 -14.73
CA ALA A 26 10.37 -6.33 -16.10
C ALA A 26 10.72 -7.72 -16.69
N ALA A 27 11.57 -8.51 -16.02
CA ALA A 27 11.91 -9.86 -16.45
C ALA A 27 10.81 -10.89 -16.13
N GLU A 28 9.81 -10.53 -15.31
CA GLU A 28 8.69 -11.41 -15.01
C GLU A 28 7.61 -11.36 -16.11
N PRO A 29 7.00 -12.51 -16.46
CA PRO A 29 6.00 -12.60 -17.52
C PRO A 29 4.71 -11.78 -17.23
N THR A 30 4.54 -11.33 -16.00
CA THR A 30 3.41 -10.52 -15.50
C THR A 30 3.63 -9.01 -15.64
N GLY A 31 4.79 -8.58 -16.15
CA GLY A 31 5.15 -7.17 -16.31
C GLY A 31 5.83 -6.58 -15.06
N SER A 32 6.36 -5.37 -15.22
CA SER A 32 7.00 -4.63 -14.11
C SER A 32 5.94 -3.99 -13.23
N TRP A 33 5.97 -4.27 -11.93
CA TRP A 33 5.17 -3.57 -10.93
C TRP A 33 6.09 -2.66 -10.10
N PRO A 34 5.70 -1.40 -9.84
CA PRO A 34 6.52 -0.50 -9.03
C PRO A 34 6.67 -1.04 -7.61
N SER A 35 7.73 -0.67 -6.91
CA SER A 35 7.80 -0.91 -5.47
C SER A 35 6.88 0.06 -4.72
N ALA A 36 6.61 -0.18 -3.44
CA ALA A 36 5.79 0.75 -2.67
C ALA A 36 6.44 2.13 -2.53
N SER A 37 7.77 2.23 -2.38
CA SER A 37 8.43 3.54 -2.31
C SER A 37 8.29 4.33 -3.62
N GLU A 38 8.32 3.66 -4.77
CA GLU A 38 8.10 4.30 -6.08
C GLU A 38 6.64 4.74 -6.23
N ALA A 39 5.68 3.87 -5.89
CA ALA A 39 4.26 4.15 -6.05
C ALA A 39 3.75 5.25 -5.10
N LEU A 40 4.39 5.42 -3.95
CA LEU A 40 3.97 6.33 -2.87
C LEU A 40 4.89 7.54 -2.69
N ALA A 41 5.82 7.79 -3.62
CA ALA A 41 6.84 8.84 -3.46
C ALA A 41 6.27 10.25 -3.19
N ASP A 42 5.11 10.56 -3.79
CA ASP A 42 4.41 11.85 -3.67
C ASP A 42 3.03 11.70 -2.99
N ASP A 43 2.80 10.59 -2.28
CA ASP A 43 1.49 10.24 -1.73
C ASP A 43 1.46 10.38 -0.19
N ASP A 44 0.63 11.31 0.29
CA ASP A 44 0.44 11.57 1.72
C ASP A 44 -0.63 10.67 2.37
N ASP A 45 -1.35 9.83 1.61
CA ASP A 45 -2.50 9.05 2.11
C ASP A 45 -2.11 8.10 3.24
N VAL A 46 -0.90 7.52 3.17
CA VAL A 46 -0.38 6.69 4.27
C VAL A 46 -0.28 7.52 5.55
N TRP A 47 0.30 8.72 5.48
CA TRP A 47 0.47 9.59 6.64
C TRP A 47 -0.85 10.14 7.17
N MET A 48 -1.81 10.41 6.29
CA MET A 48 -3.13 10.92 6.66
C MET A 48 -4.02 9.84 7.29
N SER A 49 -3.83 8.57 6.95
CA SER A 49 -4.60 7.45 7.50
C SER A 49 -4.12 6.96 8.88
N LEU A 50 -2.90 7.35 9.29
CA LEU A 50 -2.28 6.91 10.53
C LEU A 50 -2.42 7.96 11.66
N ASP A 51 -2.76 7.49 12.86
CA ASP A 51 -2.71 8.33 14.05
C ASP A 51 -1.26 8.71 14.44
N ALA A 52 -1.11 9.63 15.38
CA ALA A 52 0.21 10.12 15.77
C ALA A 52 1.11 9.01 16.35
N ALA A 53 0.53 8.06 17.10
CA ALA A 53 1.27 6.95 17.69
C ALA A 53 1.80 5.98 16.63
N SER A 54 0.97 5.64 15.65
CA SER A 54 1.35 4.76 14.53
C SER A 54 2.38 5.41 13.62
N ARG A 55 2.29 6.74 13.40
CA ARG A 55 3.31 7.49 12.66
C ARG A 55 4.66 7.50 13.38
N ALA A 56 4.67 7.74 14.70
CA ALA A 56 5.89 7.68 15.49
C ALA A 56 6.49 6.26 15.49
N TRP A 57 5.66 5.23 15.63
CA TRP A 57 6.09 3.84 15.55
C TRP A 57 6.69 3.50 14.18
N LEU A 58 6.05 3.92 13.09
CA LEU A 58 6.57 3.73 11.72
C LEU A 58 7.93 4.41 11.56
N GLY A 59 8.06 5.67 12.00
CA GLY A 59 9.34 6.39 11.92
C GLY A 59 10.47 5.68 12.66
N ALA A 60 10.23 5.22 13.89
CA ALA A 60 11.21 4.48 14.68
C ALA A 60 11.57 3.12 14.05
N SER A 61 10.56 2.36 13.64
CA SER A 61 10.73 1.03 13.03
C SER A 61 11.44 1.10 11.69
N ALA A 62 11.10 2.08 10.84
CA ALA A 62 11.77 2.33 9.58
C ALA A 62 13.27 2.59 9.77
N LYS A 63 13.64 3.46 10.73
CA LYS A 63 15.05 3.73 11.06
C LYS A 63 15.79 2.47 11.53
N LEU A 64 15.16 1.62 12.34
CA LEU A 64 15.74 0.34 12.78
C LEU A 64 16.00 -0.60 11.59
N ILE A 65 15.00 -0.76 10.72
CA ILE A 65 15.08 -1.64 9.55
C ILE A 65 16.11 -1.13 8.54
N ALA A 66 16.18 0.18 8.28
CA ALA A 66 17.14 0.76 7.35
C ALA A 66 18.59 0.50 7.78
N ARG A 67 18.87 0.57 9.09
CA ARG A 67 20.18 0.27 9.69
C ARG A 67 20.52 -1.22 9.76
N THR A 68 19.52 -2.10 9.60
CA THR A 68 19.71 -3.54 9.62
C THR A 68 20.37 -3.99 8.30
N PRO A 69 21.40 -4.89 8.33
CA PRO A 69 22.02 -5.42 7.12
C PRO A 69 20.98 -6.01 6.17
N GLY A 70 21.11 -5.75 4.86
CA GLY A 70 20.07 -6.08 3.86
C GLY A 70 19.53 -7.52 3.95
N HIS A 71 20.43 -8.50 4.08
CA HIS A 71 20.09 -9.92 4.19
C HIS A 71 19.34 -10.31 5.49
N GLN A 72 19.28 -9.42 6.49
CA GLN A 72 18.59 -9.64 7.77
C GLN A 72 17.29 -8.84 7.89
N ARG A 73 17.01 -7.92 6.96
CA ARG A 73 15.86 -7.00 7.07
C ARG A 73 14.51 -7.70 7.11
N VAL A 74 14.32 -8.75 6.32
CA VAL A 74 13.07 -9.54 6.33
C VAL A 74 12.86 -10.22 7.69
N ALA A 75 13.92 -10.79 8.27
CA ALA A 75 13.84 -11.40 9.60
C ALA A 75 13.56 -10.37 10.70
N ALA A 76 14.14 -9.17 10.60
CA ALA A 76 13.86 -8.06 11.50
C ALA A 76 12.42 -7.55 11.36
N MET A 77 11.88 -7.48 10.14
CA MET A 77 10.48 -7.11 9.90
C MET A 77 9.51 -8.10 10.56
N ALA A 78 9.77 -9.40 10.41
CA ALA A 78 8.98 -10.45 11.07
C ALA A 78 9.11 -10.42 12.60
N ALA A 79 10.23 -9.93 13.14
CA ALA A 79 10.39 -9.73 14.58
C ALA A 79 9.56 -8.54 15.08
N LEU A 80 9.50 -7.45 14.32
CA LEU A 80 8.64 -6.30 14.62
C LEU A 80 7.16 -6.68 14.61
N GLU A 81 6.70 -7.43 13.60
CA GLU A 81 5.33 -7.92 13.52
C GLU A 81 4.93 -8.73 14.76
N ARG A 82 5.81 -9.61 15.25
CA ARG A 82 5.53 -10.41 16.46
C ARG A 82 5.57 -9.59 17.74
N ALA A 83 6.48 -8.62 17.83
CA ALA A 83 6.64 -7.81 19.04
C ALA A 83 5.51 -6.79 19.18
N GLU A 84 5.08 -6.19 18.08
CA GLU A 84 4.11 -5.08 18.05
C GLU A 84 3.08 -5.27 16.94
N PRO A 85 2.23 -6.31 17.02
CA PRO A 85 1.33 -6.70 15.92
C PRO A 85 0.26 -5.67 15.59
N VAL A 86 -0.18 -4.88 16.58
CA VAL A 86 -1.22 -3.87 16.38
C VAL A 86 -0.74 -2.70 15.50
N PRO A 87 0.31 -1.94 15.89
CA PRO A 87 0.79 -0.85 15.04
C PRO A 87 1.35 -1.36 13.70
N PHE A 88 1.97 -2.55 13.68
CA PHE A 88 2.41 -3.19 12.43
C PHE A 88 1.24 -3.39 11.46
N ASN A 89 0.14 -3.98 11.90
CA ASN A 89 -1.03 -4.21 11.05
C ASN A 89 -1.68 -2.91 10.57
N LEU A 90 -1.72 -1.87 11.41
CA LEU A 90 -2.25 -0.56 10.99
C LEU A 90 -1.41 0.04 9.86
N VAL A 91 -0.08 -0.02 9.98
CA VAL A 91 0.83 0.44 8.92
C VAL A 91 0.68 -0.40 7.66
N VAL A 92 0.61 -1.73 7.78
CA VAL A 92 0.40 -2.61 6.62
C VAL A 92 -0.91 -2.26 5.90
N GLN A 93 -2.01 -2.09 6.64
CA GLN A 93 -3.30 -1.70 6.04
C GLN A 93 -3.22 -0.34 5.34
N ALA A 94 -2.60 0.65 5.98
CA ALA A 94 -2.41 1.97 5.39
C ALA A 94 -1.58 1.92 4.09
N VAL A 95 -0.43 1.22 4.13
CA VAL A 95 0.46 1.08 2.97
C VAL A 95 -0.22 0.34 1.83
N TYR A 96 -0.89 -0.78 2.09
CA TYR A 96 -1.60 -1.53 1.05
C TYR A 96 -2.78 -0.74 0.47
N GLY A 97 -3.53 -0.03 1.31
CA GLY A 97 -4.63 0.83 0.89
C GLY A 97 -4.17 1.94 -0.05
N ALA A 98 -3.10 2.64 0.33
CA ALA A 98 -2.50 3.69 -0.49
C ALA A 98 -1.89 3.10 -1.79
N TYR A 99 -1.11 2.03 -1.69
CA TYR A 99 -0.42 1.43 -2.85
C TYR A 99 -1.38 1.02 -3.95
N TYR A 100 -2.48 0.31 -3.63
CA TYR A 100 -3.45 -0.12 -4.63
C TYR A 100 -4.37 1.01 -5.13
N SER A 101 -4.41 2.14 -4.42
CA SER A 101 -5.11 3.36 -4.85
C SER A 101 -4.21 4.27 -5.69
N ALA A 102 -2.88 4.16 -5.55
CA ALA A 102 -1.91 4.98 -6.24
C ALA A 102 -2.12 4.92 -7.77
N PRO A 103 -2.12 6.06 -8.48
CA PRO A 103 -2.37 6.08 -9.93
C PRO A 103 -1.40 5.20 -10.73
N LEU A 104 -0.16 5.05 -10.27
CA LEU A 104 0.87 4.23 -10.91
C LEU A 104 0.51 2.73 -10.90
N VAL A 105 -0.24 2.28 -9.88
CA VAL A 105 -0.65 0.88 -9.70
C VAL A 105 -2.07 0.65 -10.22
N ALA A 106 -3.00 1.56 -9.91
CA ALA A 106 -4.41 1.44 -10.27
C ALA A 106 -4.65 1.43 -11.79
N ARG A 107 -3.85 2.18 -12.56
CA ARG A 107 -3.97 2.23 -14.03
C ARG A 107 -3.64 0.89 -14.71
N PRO A 108 -2.48 0.26 -14.46
CA PRO A 108 -2.20 -1.09 -14.96
C PRO A 108 -3.25 -2.12 -14.54
N ILE A 109 -3.72 -2.10 -13.29
CA ILE A 109 -4.78 -3.02 -12.82
C ILE A 109 -6.05 -2.86 -13.65
N ARG A 110 -6.49 -1.62 -13.88
CA ARG A 110 -7.66 -1.34 -14.71
C ARG A 110 -7.45 -1.83 -16.15
N ALA A 111 -6.31 -1.54 -16.74
CA ALA A 111 -5.99 -1.98 -18.10
C ALA A 111 -5.94 -3.52 -18.22
N LEU A 112 -5.48 -4.23 -17.18
CA LEU A 112 -5.51 -5.68 -17.14
C LEU A 112 -6.94 -6.21 -17.04
N ALA A 113 -7.76 -5.61 -16.17
CA ALA A 113 -9.17 -5.97 -16.03
C ALA A 113 -9.96 -5.77 -17.33
N GLU A 114 -9.68 -4.70 -18.08
CA GLU A 114 -10.31 -4.42 -19.38
C GLU A 114 -9.87 -5.38 -20.49
N ARG A 115 -8.69 -5.99 -20.38
CA ARG A 115 -8.17 -6.99 -21.35
C ARG A 115 -8.58 -8.42 -21.02
N GLY A 116 -9.13 -8.66 -19.84
CA GLY A 116 -9.61 -9.98 -19.45
C GLY A 116 -10.71 -10.46 -20.40
N PRO A 117 -10.82 -11.78 -20.64
CA PRO A 117 -11.97 -12.31 -21.37
C PRO A 117 -13.24 -11.86 -20.66
N VAL A 118 -14.13 -11.19 -21.40
CA VAL A 118 -15.48 -10.90 -20.91
C VAL A 118 -16.17 -12.25 -20.83
N GLU A 119 -16.22 -12.86 -19.64
CA GLU A 119 -17.01 -14.07 -19.45
C GLU A 119 -18.47 -13.72 -19.73
N PRO A 120 -19.08 -14.29 -20.79
CA PRO A 120 -20.51 -14.14 -21.00
C PRO A 120 -21.20 -15.02 -19.96
N SER A 121 -21.33 -14.50 -18.73
CA SER A 121 -22.12 -15.18 -17.72
C SER A 121 -23.58 -15.16 -18.17
N PRO A 122 -24.25 -16.31 -18.33
CA PRO A 122 -25.68 -16.35 -18.66
C PRO A 122 -26.54 -15.77 -17.53
N TYR A 123 -25.95 -15.51 -16.37
CA TYR A 123 -26.58 -14.89 -15.22
C TYR A 123 -26.23 -13.40 -15.07
N PHE A 124 -25.39 -12.84 -15.95
CA PHE A 124 -25.08 -11.42 -15.92
C PHE A 124 -26.21 -10.62 -16.57
N ASP A 125 -26.98 -9.93 -15.74
CA ASP A 125 -28.02 -9.01 -16.18
C ASP A 125 -27.46 -7.58 -16.30
N PRO A 126 -27.33 -7.01 -17.51
CA PRO A 126 -26.81 -5.65 -17.71
C PRO A 126 -27.69 -4.56 -17.08
N SER A 127 -28.96 -4.85 -16.80
CA SER A 127 -29.87 -3.90 -16.16
C SER A 127 -29.53 -3.69 -14.68
N LEU A 128 -28.96 -4.70 -14.02
CA LEU A 128 -28.51 -4.63 -12.63
C LEU A 128 -27.34 -3.66 -12.47
N VAL A 129 -26.34 -3.72 -13.36
CA VAL A 129 -25.20 -2.79 -13.36
C VAL A 129 -25.67 -1.36 -13.60
N ARG A 130 -26.53 -1.15 -14.60
CA ARG A 130 -27.09 0.16 -14.92
C ARG A 130 -27.82 0.77 -13.72
N ARG A 131 -28.63 -0.06 -13.04
CA ARG A 131 -29.36 0.36 -11.84
C ARG A 131 -28.42 0.70 -10.69
N VAL A 132 -27.33 -0.04 -10.47
CA VAL A 132 -26.32 0.29 -9.45
C VAL A 132 -25.62 1.62 -9.74
N VAL A 133 -25.29 1.88 -11.02
CA VAL A 133 -24.68 3.14 -11.47
C VAL A 133 -25.65 4.31 -11.29
N GLU A 134 -26.90 4.17 -11.76
CA GLU A 134 -27.94 5.19 -11.66
C GLU A 134 -28.30 5.53 -10.21
N THR A 135 -28.44 4.51 -9.37
CA THR A 135 -28.86 4.68 -7.96
C THR A 135 -27.70 4.98 -7.02
N GLN A 136 -26.45 4.88 -7.50
CA GLN A 136 -25.24 4.95 -6.68
C GLN A 136 -25.32 4.07 -5.42
N ALA A 137 -25.98 2.91 -5.51
CA ALA A 137 -26.31 2.08 -4.35
C ALA A 137 -25.08 1.63 -3.53
N GLY A 138 -23.87 1.67 -4.10
CA GLY A 138 -22.61 1.38 -3.41
C GLY A 138 -21.91 2.57 -2.74
N ARG A 139 -22.37 3.81 -2.97
CA ARG A 139 -21.64 5.03 -2.58
C ARG A 139 -21.88 5.50 -1.15
N ARG A 140 -22.75 4.82 -0.40
CA ARG A 140 -23.24 5.26 0.93
C ARG A 140 -22.54 4.58 2.12
N ARG A 141 -21.35 4.02 1.93
CA ARG A 141 -20.52 3.46 3.00
C ARG A 141 -19.12 4.06 2.97
N LEU A 142 -19.04 5.35 3.24
CA LEU A 142 -17.87 6.03 3.80
C LEU A 142 -18.39 7.01 4.84
#